data_AF-A0A8H7DF56-F1
#
_entry.id   AF-A0A8H7DF56-F1
#
_cell.length_a   1.000
_cell.length_b   1.000
_cell.length_c   1.000
_cell.angle_alpha   90.00
_cell.angle_beta   90.00
_cell.angle_gamma   90.00
#
_symmetry.space_group_name_H-M   'P 1'
#
loop_
_entity.id
_entity.type
_entity.pdbx_description
1 polymer ?
#
loop_
_entity_poly.entity_id
_entity_poly.type
_entity_poly.pdbx_seq_one_letter_code
_entity_poly.pdbx_strand_id
1 'polypeptide(L)' 'MRPALRVLAAHRQPLIKFVGKRSWPSTQATPHAHPAAPPEFQKRVVSEFWLAPERFWRPRGRELEESEIEAVLSGGASLK' A
#
# COMPACT_ATOMS: atom_id res chain seq x y z
N MET A 1 27.49 9.93 24.37
CA MET A 1 26.21 10.27 25.03
C MET A 1 25.74 11.63 24.50
N ARG A 2 24.47 11.81 24.12
CA ARG A 2 23.95 13.07 23.54
C ARG A 2 23.13 13.85 24.57
N PRO A 3 23.75 14.77 25.36
CA PRO A 3 23.07 15.48 26.45
C PRO A 3 21.97 16.45 25.97
N ALA A 4 22.11 17.02 24.77
CA ALA A 4 21.20 18.03 24.24
C ALA A 4 19.78 17.52 23.91
N LEU A 5 19.61 16.22 23.62
CA LEU A 5 18.30 15.65 23.28
C LEU A 5 17.32 15.66 24.46
N ARG A 6 17.82 15.66 25.71
CA ARG A 6 16.98 15.62 26.91
C ARG A 6 16.41 17.00 27.29
N VAL A 7 17.13 18.09 26.98
CA VAL A 7 16.70 19.46 27.35
C VAL A 7 15.54 19.93 26.47
N LEU A 8 15.58 19.66 25.16
CA LEU A 8 14.48 20.03 24.27
C LEU A 8 13.19 19.24 24.54
N ALA A 9 13.31 17.98 24.99
CA ALA A 9 12.17 17.15 25.39
C ALA A 9 11.46 17.65 26.65
N ALA A 10 12.15 18.42 27.51
CA ALA A 10 11.56 18.97 28.73
C ALA A 10 10.66 20.21 28.46
N HIS A 11 10.91 20.95 27.38
CA HIS A 11 10.21 22.21 27.08
C HIS A 11 9.20 22.10 25.93
N ARG A 12 9.25 21.04 25.13
CA ARG A 12 8.33 20.83 24.00
C ARG A 12 7.67 19.47 24.15
N GLN A 13 6.41 19.47 24.58
CA GLN A 13 5.57 18.28 24.49
C GLN A 13 5.22 18.07 23.00
N PRO A 14 5.63 16.96 22.38
CA PRO A 14 5.19 16.67 21.03
C PRO A 14 3.67 16.45 21.03
N LEU A 15 2.96 17.12 20.11
CA LEU A 15 1.51 16.96 19.95
C LEU A 15 1.12 15.54 19.53
N ILE A 16 2.07 14.78 18.99
CA ILE A 16 1.88 13.37 18.61
C ILE A 16 2.07 12.51 19.86
N LYS A 17 0.97 11.91 20.32
CA LYS A 17 1.00 10.87 21.34
C LYS A 17 1.30 9.53 20.66
N PHE A 18 2.43 8.91 20.98
CA PHE A 18 2.70 7.54 20.56
C PHE A 18 1.77 6.60 21.32
N VAL A 19 0.70 6.15 20.65
CA VAL A 19 -0.29 5.23 21.20
C VAL A 19 0.35 3.84 21.32
N GLY A 20 1.12 3.60 22.40
CA GLY A 20 1.66 2.29 22.79
C GLY A 20 2.38 1.50 21.67
N LYS A 21 2.44 0.18 21.87
CA LYS A 21 2.85 -0.77 20.82
C LYS A 21 1.65 -0.97 19.88
N ARG A 22 1.74 -0.47 18.65
CA ARG A 22 0.71 -0.71 17.63
C ARG A 22 0.68 -2.21 17.32
N SER A 23 -0.41 -2.88 17.68
CA SER A 23 -0.70 -4.25 17.22
C SER A 23 -1.42 -4.14 15.90
N TRP A 24 -0.77 -4.54 14.80
CA TRP A 24 -1.44 -4.66 13.53
C TRP A 24 -2.29 -5.93 13.54
N PRO A 25 -3.57 -5.87 13.14
CA PRO A 25 -4.35 -7.09 12.98
C PRO A 25 -3.64 -8.00 11.98
N SER A 26 -3.33 -9.23 12.39
CA SER A 26 -2.74 -10.25 11.52
C SER A 26 -3.74 -10.81 10.52
N THR A 27 -5.03 -10.60 10.77
CA THR A 27 -6.11 -11.05 9.90
C THR A 27 -6.26 -10.11 8.72
N GLN A 28 -6.18 -10.68 7.52
CA GLN A 28 -6.43 -9.95 6.28
C GLN A 28 -7.90 -9.49 6.24
N ALA A 29 -8.12 -8.20 6.07
CA ALA A 29 -9.46 -7.64 5.92
C ALA A 29 -10.07 -8.08 4.59
N THR A 30 -11.38 -8.33 4.59
CA THR A 30 -12.12 -8.57 3.35
C THR A 30 -12.14 -7.28 2.52
N PRO A 31 -11.86 -7.34 1.21
CA PRO A 31 -11.98 -6.18 0.33
C PRO A 31 -13.41 -5.63 0.36
N HIS A 32 -13.56 -4.34 0.65
CA HIS A 32 -14.85 -3.66 0.67
C HIS A 32 -14.69 -2.21 0.21
N ALA A 33 -15.79 -1.61 -0.24
CA ALA A 33 -15.78 -0.22 -0.67
C ALA A 33 -15.60 0.67 0.55
N HIS A 34 -14.82 1.75 0.40
CA HIS A 34 -14.71 2.75 1.46
C HIS A 34 -16.11 3.35 1.74
N PRO A 35 -16.51 3.57 3.02
CA PRO A 35 -17.85 4.07 3.35
C PRO A 35 -18.15 5.45 2.74
N ALA A 36 -17.12 6.27 2.52
CA ALA A 36 -17.24 7.57 1.87
C ALA A 36 -17.09 7.52 0.33
N ALA A 37 -17.06 6.34 -0.30
CA ALA A 37 -16.99 6.25 -1.75
C ALA A 37 -18.30 6.76 -2.39
N PRO A 38 -18.25 7.48 -3.52
CA PRO A 38 -19.45 7.84 -4.27
C PRO A 38 -20.27 6.58 -4.63
N PRO A 39 -21.61 6.67 -4.70
CA PRO A 39 -22.49 5.51 -4.86
C PRO A 39 -22.19 4.69 -6.13
N GLU A 40 -21.67 5.32 -7.19
CA GLU A 40 -21.26 4.66 -8.42
C GLU A 40 -20.10 3.67 -8.27
N PHE A 41 -19.25 3.88 -7.24
CA PHE A 41 -18.06 3.07 -6.98
C PHE A 41 -18.25 2.07 -5.83
N GLN A 42 -19.29 2.22 -5.00
CA GLN A 42 -19.56 1.29 -3.89
C GLN A 42 -19.78 -0.16 -4.35
N LYS A 43 -20.28 -0.36 -5.58
CA LYS A 43 -20.53 -1.69 -6.16
C LYS A 43 -19.37 -2.23 -7.01
N ARG A 44 -18.29 -1.48 -7.22
CA ARG A 44 -17.20 -1.84 -8.14
C ARG A 44 -16.05 -2.60 -7.46
N VAL A 45 -16.30 -3.17 -6.29
CA VAL A 45 -15.32 -3.96 -5.55
C VAL A 45 -15.36 -5.38 -6.11
N VAL A 46 -14.29 -5.79 -6.78
CA VAL A 46 -14.10 -7.17 -7.22
C VAL A 46 -13.30 -7.93 -6.16
N SER A 47 -13.69 -9.18 -5.91
CA SER A 47 -13.03 -10.06 -4.92
C SER A 47 -11.64 -10.49 -5.38
N GLU A 48 -11.50 -10.75 -6.68
CA GLU A 48 -10.25 -11.18 -7.30
C GLU A 48 -9.77 -10.13 -8.29
N PHE A 49 -8.46 -9.90 -8.31
CA PHE A 49 -7.82 -8.96 -9.22
C PHE A 49 -8.12 -9.26 -10.70
N TRP A 50 -8.16 -10.54 -11.08
CA TRP A 50 -8.38 -10.98 -12.46
C TRP A 50 -9.81 -10.75 -12.97
N LEU A 51 -10.77 -10.55 -12.07
CA LEU A 51 -12.14 -10.17 -12.42
C LEU A 51 -12.27 -8.66 -12.70
N ALA A 52 -11.21 -7.88 -12.45
CA ALA A 52 -11.20 -6.45 -12.74
C ALA A 52 -11.25 -6.20 -14.26
N PRO A 53 -11.97 -5.16 -14.71
CA PRO A 53 -11.96 -4.74 -16.10
C PRO A 53 -10.53 -4.53 -16.64
N GLU A 54 -10.30 -4.93 -17.89
CA GLU A 54 -8.97 -4.94 -18.52
C GLU A 54 -8.23 -3.60 -18.45
N ARG A 55 -8.96 -2.48 -18.43
CA ARG A 55 -8.39 -1.13 -18.28
C ARG A 55 -7.50 -0.99 -17.03
N PHE A 56 -7.72 -1.79 -15.99
CA PHE A 56 -6.97 -1.69 -14.74
C PHE A 56 -5.64 -2.45 -14.74
N TRP A 57 -5.43 -3.41 -15.65
CA TRP A 57 -4.24 -4.26 -15.63
C TRP A 57 -3.59 -4.47 -17.01
N ARG A 58 -4.29 -4.18 -18.10
CA ARG A 58 -3.71 -4.13 -19.45
C ARG A 58 -3.25 -2.71 -19.77
N PRO A 59 -1.94 -2.47 -19.93
CA PRO A 59 -1.42 -1.18 -20.34
C PRO A 59 -1.98 -0.81 -21.72
N ARG A 60 -2.49 0.42 -21.88
CA ARG A 60 -3.13 0.85 -23.14
C ARG A 60 -2.15 1.38 -24.20
N GLY A 61 -0.94 1.77 -23.79
CA GLY A 61 0.02 2.45 -24.67
C GLY A 61 1.34 1.72 -24.82
N ARG A 62 1.42 0.47 -24.35
CA ARG A 62 2.65 -0.31 -24.35
C ARG A 62 2.34 -1.79 -24.31
N GLU A 63 2.88 -2.55 -25.24
CA GLU A 63 2.95 -4.01 -25.16
C GLU A 63 4.21 -4.37 -24.36
N LEU A 64 4.09 -5.38 -23.49
CA LEU A 64 5.24 -5.87 -22.72
C LEU A 64 6.09 -6.73 -23.65
N GLU A 65 7.37 -6.36 -23.80
CA GLU A 65 8.31 -7.15 -24.60
C GLU A 65 8.61 -8.47 -23.88
N GLU A 66 8.90 -9.53 -24.66
CA GLU A 66 9.16 -10.86 -24.11
C GLU A 66 10.30 -10.87 -23.09
N SER A 67 11.35 -10.07 -23.34
CA SER A 67 12.48 -9.90 -22.42
C SER A 67 12.08 -9.29 -21.07
N GLU A 68 11.08 -8.42 -21.04
CA GLU A 68 10.57 -7.82 -19.80
C GLU A 68 9.72 -8.82 -19.02
N ILE A 69 8.90 -9.58 -19.74
CA ILE A 69 8.10 -10.67 -19.16
C ILE A 69 9.04 -11.71 -18.55
N GLU A 70 10.10 -12.10 -19.28
CA GLU A 70 11.11 -13.03 -18.81
C GLU A 70 11.87 -12.50 -17.58
N ALA A 71 12.27 -11.22 -17.59
CA ALA A 71 12.94 -10.60 -16.45
C ALA A 71 12.06 -10.58 -15.18
N VAL A 72 10.74 -10.44 -15.33
CA VAL A 72 9.79 -10.52 -14.21
C VAL A 72 9.59 -11.97 -13.75
N LEU A 73 9.34 -12.90 -14.68
CA LEU A 73 9.06 -14.30 -14.36
C LEU A 73 10.27 -15.05 -13.80
N SER A 74 11.47 -14.74 -14.27
CA SER A 74 12.73 -15.26 -13.72
C SER A 74 13.07 -14.70 -12.34
N GLY A 75 12.31 -13.72 -11.84
CA GLY A 75 12.61 -13.02 -10.59
C GLY A 75 13.77 -12.02 -10.70
N GLY A 76 14.30 -11.79 -11.91
CA GLY A 76 15.36 -10.83 -12.18
C GLY A 76 15.04 -9.40 -11.75
N ALA A 77 13.76 -9.01 -11.80
CA ALA A 77 13.27 -7.71 -11.31
C ALA A 77 13.39 -7.52 -9.77
N SER A 78 13.57 -8.61 -9.00
CA SER A 78 13.72 -8.58 -7.55
C SER A 78 15.18 -8.60 -7.09
N LEU A 79 16.14 -8.86 -7.99
CA LEU A 79 17.56 -8.79 -7.68
C LEU A 79 17.95 -7.31 -7.57
N LYS A 80 18.36 -6.91 -6.36
CA LYS A 80 18.75 -5.55 -6.00
C LYS A 80 20.18 -5.55 -5.49
#